data_AF-A0A6H5GLL3-F1
#
_entry.id   AF-A0A6H5GLL3-F1
#
_cell.length_a   1.000
_cell.length_b   1.000
_cell.length_c   1.000
_cell.angle_alpha   90.00
_cell.angle_beta   90.00
_cell.angle_gamma   90.00
#
_symmetry.space_group_name_H-M   'P 1'
#
loop_
_entity.id
_entity.type
_entity.pdbx_description
1 polymer ?
#
loop_
_entity_poly.entity_id
_entity_poly.type
_entity_poly.pdbx_seq_one_letter_code
_entity_poly.pdbx_strand_id
1 'polypeptide(L)'
;MLQLALYAIKHTAISKLFLLRLWKGCEMTRTPSTQVQVHLRAKKDDLTLDMDTSETYKIVITTNGQRGQYFFIKSDQTRKFYSQKKTFSGRLIEAFIEGETVYGVRHGLETLLQLTARKDTKGRCSVLMLTRAVIKDAPLFQHRGILIDTARNFIPLPDLKRTIDGMGSVKLNVLHWHAVDSHSFPLELNRLPQMAKTGAYSSRETYSVAEQEELIEYAKLRGVRLVMEIDSPAHAGNGWTWGPEAGLGEMVLCANKEPWQRYCLQPPCGQLNPINPNTYKVLGEIFKELSGRFTAHDMFHLGGDEVKFDCWNSTKSIQDYLLAKGLDLSAHTFTEFWGEFHLLGGEVCMWSEYVDKHALDMKIWPRAAAVAERLWSDPKRECTIECNFVKHGPNMLPSSLKSSISVLPTARLHTINCYPGT
;
A
#
# COMPACT_ATOMS: atom_id res chain seq x y z
N MET A 1 -10.25 7.76 -32.18
CA MET A 1 -10.61 6.67 -31.24
C MET A 1 -9.56 5.56 -31.38
N LEU A 2 -9.16 4.89 -30.29
CA LEU A 2 -8.05 3.92 -30.26
C LEU A 2 -8.58 2.47 -30.07
N GLN A 3 -8.08 1.48 -30.81
CA GLN A 3 -8.39 0.05 -30.59
C GLN A 3 -7.19 -0.61 -29.91
N LEU A 4 -7.35 -1.10 -28.68
CA LEU A 4 -6.25 -1.63 -27.89
C LEU A 4 -6.24 -3.17 -27.90
N ALA A 5 -5.09 -3.77 -28.21
CA ALA A 5 -4.84 -5.20 -28.02
C ALA A 5 -3.60 -5.38 -27.13
N LEU A 6 -3.73 -6.16 -26.05
CA LEU A 6 -2.63 -6.52 -25.17
C LEU A 6 -2.13 -7.92 -25.52
N TYR A 7 -0.81 -8.03 -25.68
CA TYR A 7 -0.14 -9.30 -25.93
C TYR A 7 0.90 -9.55 -24.83
N ALA A 8 0.69 -10.65 -24.10
CA ALA A 8 1.59 -11.31 -23.14
C ALA A 8 1.59 -10.87 -21.64
N ILE A 9 2.25 -11.73 -20.84
CA ILE A 9 2.10 -12.13 -19.43
C ILE A 9 0.96 -13.16 -19.19
N LYS A 10 1.30 -14.32 -18.59
CA LYS A 10 0.36 -15.40 -18.23
C LYS A 10 -0.75 -14.93 -17.26
N HIS A 11 -0.45 -13.92 -16.45
CA HIS A 11 -1.37 -13.32 -15.48
C HIS A 11 -2.27 -12.26 -16.12
N THR A 12 -3.45 -12.68 -16.57
CA THR A 12 -4.47 -11.83 -17.22
C THR A 12 -5.01 -10.70 -16.35
N ALA A 13 -4.84 -10.77 -15.02
CA ALA A 13 -5.37 -9.81 -14.06
C ALA A 13 -4.75 -8.41 -14.17
N ILE A 14 -3.41 -8.29 -14.23
CA ILE A 14 -2.71 -6.99 -14.32
C ILE A 14 -3.09 -6.26 -15.63
N SER A 15 -3.09 -6.99 -16.74
CA SER A 15 -3.49 -6.46 -18.05
C SER A 15 -4.96 -6.03 -18.06
N LYS A 16 -5.85 -6.75 -17.38
CA LYS A 16 -7.27 -6.39 -17.24
C LYS A 16 -7.45 -5.10 -16.43
N LEU A 17 -6.69 -4.91 -15.35
CA LEU A 17 -6.74 -3.68 -14.53
C LEU A 17 -6.34 -2.44 -15.35
N PHE A 18 -5.28 -2.54 -16.16
CA PHE A 18 -4.87 -1.47 -17.06
C PHE A 18 -5.99 -1.10 -18.05
N LEU A 19 -6.61 -2.10 -18.70
CA LEU A 19 -7.72 -1.87 -19.63
C LEU A 19 -8.92 -1.19 -18.98
N LEU A 20 -9.32 -1.66 -17.80
CA LEU A 20 -10.44 -1.09 -17.05
C LEU A 20 -10.19 0.38 -16.71
N ARG A 21 -8.96 0.74 -16.32
CA ARG A 21 -8.58 2.12 -16.01
C ARG A 21 -8.58 3.02 -17.25
N LEU A 22 -8.00 2.55 -18.35
CA LEU A 22 -7.88 3.35 -19.58
C LEU A 22 -9.25 3.72 -20.18
N TRP A 23 -10.23 2.81 -20.10
CA TRP A 23 -11.54 2.97 -20.74
C TRP A 23 -12.69 3.34 -19.79
N LYS A 24 -12.40 3.56 -18.50
CA LYS A 24 -13.43 3.88 -17.50
C LYS A 24 -14.28 5.09 -17.94
N GLY A 25 -15.59 4.89 -18.09
CA GLY A 25 -16.55 5.94 -18.46
C GLY A 25 -16.50 6.36 -19.93
N CYS A 26 -16.08 5.48 -20.84
CA CYS A 26 -16.21 5.67 -22.29
C CYS A 26 -17.03 4.54 -22.92
N GLU A 27 -18.16 4.88 -23.53
CA GLU A 27 -18.92 3.95 -24.36
C GLU A 27 -18.28 3.86 -25.76
N MET A 28 -17.69 2.71 -26.08
CA MET A 28 -17.04 2.46 -27.37
C MET A 28 -18.08 2.14 -28.46
N THR A 29 -18.92 3.11 -28.82
CA THR A 29 -19.98 2.92 -29.84
C THR A 29 -19.48 3.00 -31.29
N ARG A 30 -18.20 3.33 -31.51
CA ARG A 30 -17.62 3.53 -32.85
C ARG A 30 -16.26 2.89 -33.01
N THR A 31 -15.98 2.42 -34.22
CA THR A 31 -14.70 1.82 -34.60
C THR A 31 -13.56 2.85 -34.51
N PRO A 32 -12.46 2.51 -33.81
CA PRO A 32 -11.26 3.33 -33.72
C PRO A 32 -10.60 3.69 -35.06
N SER A 33 -10.02 4.89 -35.11
CA SER A 33 -9.22 5.41 -36.25
C SER A 33 -7.73 5.07 -36.14
N THR A 34 -7.29 4.56 -34.98
CA THR A 34 -5.90 4.23 -34.68
C THR A 34 -5.87 2.95 -33.86
N GLN A 35 -4.98 2.03 -34.19
CA GLN A 35 -4.79 0.80 -33.41
C GLN A 35 -3.59 0.99 -32.48
N VAL A 36 -3.71 0.50 -31.24
CA VAL A 36 -2.62 0.46 -30.26
C VAL A 36 -2.38 -0.99 -29.88
N GLN A 37 -1.14 -1.43 -29.99
CA GLN A 37 -0.71 -2.74 -29.52
C GLN A 37 0.28 -2.56 -28.37
N VAL A 38 -0.01 -3.21 -27.25
CA VAL A 38 0.87 -3.19 -26.07
C VAL A 38 1.47 -4.57 -25.92
N HIS A 39 2.80 -4.63 -25.99
CA HIS A 39 3.60 -5.85 -25.90
C HIS A 39 4.31 -5.87 -24.55
N LEU A 40 4.07 -6.92 -23.76
CA LEU A 40 4.59 -7.03 -22.39
C LEU A 40 5.63 -8.15 -22.30
N ARG A 41 6.78 -7.86 -21.68
CA ARG A 41 7.82 -8.86 -21.41
C ARG A 41 8.35 -8.70 -19.98
N ALA A 42 8.16 -9.73 -19.17
CA ALA A 42 8.85 -9.90 -17.89
C ALA A 42 9.89 -11.02 -18.03
N LYS A 43 11.09 -10.87 -17.47
CA LYS A 43 12.06 -11.97 -17.43
C LYS A 43 11.67 -13.02 -16.39
N LYS A 44 11.19 -12.57 -15.23
CA LYS A 44 10.58 -13.37 -14.16
C LYS A 44 9.08 -13.05 -14.11
N ASP A 45 8.23 -14.03 -14.41
CA ASP A 45 6.78 -13.84 -14.57
C ASP A 45 5.95 -14.36 -13.39
N ASP A 46 6.57 -14.87 -12.32
CA ASP A 46 5.88 -15.18 -11.08
C ASP A 46 5.54 -13.92 -10.28
N LEU A 47 4.53 -14.04 -9.42
CA LEU A 47 4.05 -12.97 -8.55
C LEU A 47 4.78 -12.98 -7.19
N THR A 48 6.06 -13.31 -7.12
CA THR A 48 6.82 -13.16 -5.86
C THR A 48 7.17 -11.69 -5.67
N LEU A 49 6.70 -11.10 -4.58
CA LEU A 49 6.87 -9.70 -4.24
C LEU A 49 7.53 -9.56 -2.87
N ASP A 50 8.83 -9.34 -2.87
CA ASP A 50 9.70 -9.24 -1.70
C ASP A 50 10.52 -7.93 -1.72
N MET A 51 11.41 -7.72 -0.75
CA MET A 51 12.28 -6.53 -0.68
C MET A 51 13.24 -6.42 -1.87
N ASP A 52 13.66 -7.54 -2.45
CA ASP A 52 14.67 -7.61 -3.51
C ASP A 52 14.04 -7.56 -4.92
N THR A 53 12.72 -7.48 -4.99
CA THR A 53 11.97 -7.50 -6.23
C THR A 53 12.35 -6.31 -7.09
N SER A 54 13.00 -6.60 -8.23
CA SER A 54 13.37 -5.55 -9.17
C SER A 54 12.14 -4.96 -9.85
N GLU A 55 11.95 -3.66 -9.63
CA GLU A 55 10.86 -2.85 -10.18
C GLU A 55 11.29 -2.04 -11.42
N THR A 56 12.44 -2.36 -11.99
CA THR A 56 13.01 -1.69 -13.17
C THR A 56 12.21 -2.02 -14.43
N TYR A 57 12.01 -1.02 -15.30
CA TYR A 57 11.33 -1.21 -16.57
C TYR A 57 11.81 -0.28 -17.68
N LYS A 58 11.49 -0.67 -18.92
CA LYS A 58 11.74 0.09 -20.13
C LYS A 58 10.48 0.12 -20.99
N ILE A 59 10.11 1.32 -21.47
CA ILE A 59 9.01 1.53 -22.41
C ILE A 59 9.59 2.03 -23.74
N VAL A 60 9.14 1.45 -24.84
CA VAL A 60 9.42 1.94 -26.20
C VAL A 60 8.10 2.08 -26.95
N ILE A 61 7.71 3.33 -27.26
CA ILE A 61 6.53 3.64 -28.06
C ILE A 61 6.99 4.01 -29.47
N THR A 62 6.37 3.40 -30.48
CA THR A 62 6.64 3.67 -31.89
C THR A 62 5.35 3.76 -32.70
N THR A 63 5.42 4.40 -33.87
CA THR A 63 4.31 4.44 -34.84
C THR A 63 4.80 3.90 -36.18
N ASN A 64 4.03 2.99 -36.81
CA ASN A 64 4.24 2.43 -38.16
C ASN A 64 5.65 1.82 -38.36
N GLY A 65 5.95 0.76 -37.60
CA GLY A 65 7.29 0.22 -37.37
C GLY A 65 8.19 -0.04 -38.59
N GLN A 66 9.48 0.27 -38.43
CA GLN A 66 10.58 -0.51 -39.00
C GLN A 66 11.77 -0.65 -38.03
N ARG A 67 12.19 -1.92 -37.92
CA ARG A 67 13.43 -2.56 -37.43
C ARG A 67 13.83 -2.39 -35.95
N GLY A 68 13.21 -3.20 -35.11
CA GLY A 68 13.94 -4.13 -34.23
C GLY A 68 13.49 -5.56 -34.56
N GLN A 69 14.41 -6.48 -34.86
CA GLN A 69 14.07 -7.90 -35.04
C GLN A 69 13.54 -8.45 -33.71
N TYR A 70 12.27 -8.87 -33.68
CA TYR A 70 11.72 -9.61 -32.55
C TYR A 70 11.84 -11.11 -32.84
N PHE A 71 12.73 -11.78 -32.12
CA PHE A 71 12.71 -13.23 -31.96
C PHE A 71 11.71 -13.57 -30.86
N PHE A 72 10.66 -14.30 -31.21
CA PHE A 72 9.75 -14.91 -30.24
C PHE A 72 10.44 -16.17 -29.68
N ILE A 73 10.76 -16.17 -28.39
CA ILE A 73 10.98 -17.43 -27.67
C ILE A 73 9.60 -17.94 -27.27
N LYS A 74 9.21 -19.09 -27.82
CA LYS A 74 8.04 -19.86 -27.40
C LYS A 74 8.10 -20.12 -25.90
N SER A 75 7.06 -19.75 -25.16
CA SER A 75 6.57 -20.63 -24.09
C SER A 75 5.30 -21.29 -24.63
N ASP A 76 5.41 -22.57 -24.99
CA ASP A 76 4.26 -23.39 -25.35
C ASP A 76 3.29 -23.43 -24.17
N GLN A 77 2.17 -22.68 -24.26
CA GLN A 77 0.84 -23.02 -23.69
C GLN A 77 -0.23 -21.90 -23.78
N THR A 78 -0.10 -20.91 -24.66
CA THR A 78 -1.19 -19.93 -24.94
C THR A 78 -1.57 -19.90 -26.42
N ARG A 79 -1.90 -21.08 -26.99
CA ARG A 79 -2.59 -21.16 -28.28
C ARG A 79 -4.10 -21.20 -28.07
N LYS A 80 -4.74 -20.01 -28.08
CA LYS A 80 -6.09 -19.73 -28.64
C LYS A 80 -6.57 -18.34 -28.18
N PHE A 81 -5.95 -17.26 -28.65
CA PHE A 81 -6.60 -15.95 -28.65
C PHE A 81 -6.28 -15.21 -29.96
N TYR A 82 -7.28 -15.24 -30.85
CA TYR A 82 -7.49 -14.46 -32.08
C TYR A 82 -6.26 -13.97 -32.87
N SER A 83 -5.78 -14.81 -33.79
CA SER A 83 -5.16 -14.33 -35.03
C SER A 83 -6.25 -14.05 -36.08
N GLN A 84 -6.94 -12.92 -35.96
CA GLN A 84 -7.56 -12.31 -37.14
C GLN A 84 -6.62 -11.23 -37.65
N LYS A 85 -5.87 -11.53 -38.73
CA LYS A 85 -5.26 -10.50 -39.58
C LYS A 85 -6.40 -9.72 -40.23
N LYS A 86 -6.96 -8.72 -39.52
CA LYS A 86 -7.66 -7.62 -40.18
C LYS A 86 -6.60 -6.63 -40.61
N THR A 87 -6.46 -6.44 -41.91
CA THR A 87 -5.72 -5.34 -42.52
C THR A 87 -6.35 -4.04 -42.04
N PHE A 88 -5.79 -3.43 -41.00
CA PHE A 88 -6.19 -2.12 -40.55
C PHE A 88 -5.48 -1.08 -41.43
N SER A 89 -6.24 -0.27 -42.18
CA SER A 89 -5.67 0.77 -43.04
C SER A 89 -5.33 2.07 -42.29
N GLY A 90 -5.44 2.08 -40.97
CA GLY A 90 -5.15 3.23 -40.11
C GLY A 90 -3.77 3.17 -39.45
N ARG A 91 -3.44 4.23 -38.71
CA ARG A 91 -2.18 4.38 -37.96
C ARG A 91 -2.07 3.31 -36.87
N LEU A 92 -0.93 2.63 -36.77
CA LEU A 92 -0.61 1.65 -35.72
C LEU A 92 0.43 2.24 -34.76
N ILE A 93 0.10 2.24 -33.47
CA ILE A 93 1.02 2.55 -32.38
C ILE A 93 1.38 1.25 -31.66
N GLU A 94 2.67 1.01 -31.45
CA GLU A 94 3.17 -0.13 -30.69
C GLU A 94 3.91 0.38 -29.45
N ALA A 95 3.51 -0.11 -28.29
CA ALA A 95 4.17 0.15 -27.00
C ALA A 95 4.76 -1.16 -26.47
N PHE A 96 6.08 -1.24 -26.41
CA PHE A 96 6.81 -2.37 -25.84
C PHE A 96 7.21 -2.02 -24.41
N ILE A 97 6.80 -2.84 -23.44
CA ILE A 97 7.15 -2.71 -22.04
C ILE A 97 7.92 -3.95 -21.61
N GLU A 98 9.15 -3.74 -21.15
CA GLU A 98 10.02 -4.80 -20.65
C GLU A 98 10.42 -4.50 -19.20
N GLY A 99 10.42 -5.52 -18.34
CA GLY A 99 10.88 -5.43 -16.96
C GLY A 99 11.60 -6.70 -16.53
N GLU A 100 12.44 -6.60 -15.50
CA GLU A 100 13.09 -7.78 -14.89
C GLU A 100 12.05 -8.71 -14.27
N THR A 101 11.05 -8.14 -13.60
CA THR A 101 9.91 -8.86 -13.02
C THR A 101 8.58 -8.36 -13.59
N VAL A 102 7.51 -9.09 -13.30
CA VAL A 102 6.12 -8.67 -13.57
C VAL A 102 5.79 -7.31 -12.94
N TYR A 103 6.41 -6.95 -11.81
CA TYR A 103 6.20 -5.68 -11.11
C TYR A 103 6.83 -4.50 -11.82
N GLY A 104 8.02 -4.67 -12.43
CA GLY A 104 8.57 -3.68 -13.35
C GLY A 104 7.62 -3.41 -14.53
N VAL A 105 7.09 -4.47 -15.14
CA VAL A 105 6.11 -4.30 -16.23
C VAL A 105 4.84 -3.59 -15.76
N ARG A 106 4.35 -3.89 -14.55
CA ARG A 106 3.20 -3.21 -13.94
C ARG A 106 3.45 -1.70 -13.75
N HIS A 107 4.63 -1.31 -13.28
CA HIS A 107 5.03 0.10 -13.20
C HIS A 107 5.09 0.76 -14.59
N GLY A 108 5.59 0.03 -15.59
CA GLY A 108 5.59 0.47 -16.98
C GLY A 108 4.20 0.70 -17.55
N LEU A 109 3.23 -0.16 -17.21
CA LEU A 109 1.82 0.03 -17.57
C LEU A 109 1.22 1.28 -16.93
N GLU A 110 1.55 1.56 -15.67
CA GLU A 110 1.08 2.76 -14.98
C GLU A 110 1.68 4.03 -15.60
N THR A 111 2.97 4.01 -15.92
CA THR A 111 3.60 5.12 -16.67
C THR A 111 2.97 5.29 -18.04
N LEU A 112 2.72 4.19 -18.78
CA LEU A 112 2.04 4.25 -20.07
C LEU A 112 0.65 4.89 -19.97
N LEU A 113 -0.10 4.59 -18.91
CA LEU A 113 -1.40 5.20 -18.64
C LEU A 113 -1.28 6.73 -18.49
N GLN A 114 -0.27 7.21 -17.79
CA GLN A 114 -0.01 8.64 -17.60
C GLN A 114 0.50 9.35 -18.87
N LEU A 115 1.00 8.60 -19.86
CA LEU A 115 1.33 9.12 -21.20
C LEU A 115 0.12 9.17 -22.15
N THR A 116 -1.08 8.85 -21.63
CA THR A 116 -2.34 9.03 -22.32
C THR A 116 -3.13 10.18 -21.70
N ALA A 117 -3.91 10.88 -22.50
CA ALA A 117 -4.80 11.92 -22.04
C ALA A 117 -6.18 11.73 -22.67
N ARG A 118 -7.22 11.85 -21.85
CA ARG A 118 -8.60 11.84 -22.34
C ARG A 118 -8.93 13.19 -22.97
N LYS A 119 -9.58 13.15 -24.14
CA LYS A 119 -10.14 14.30 -24.82
C LYS A 119 -11.60 14.01 -25.13
N ASP A 120 -12.48 14.62 -24.34
CA ASP A 120 -13.92 14.57 -24.56
C ASP A 120 -14.34 15.78 -25.40
N THR A 121 -14.96 15.56 -26.55
CA THR A 121 -15.41 16.66 -27.42
C THR A 121 -16.80 16.39 -27.97
N LYS A 122 -17.80 17.14 -27.50
CA LYS A 122 -19.21 17.03 -27.94
C LYS A 122 -19.75 15.59 -27.84
N GLY A 123 -19.63 14.96 -26.66
CA GLY A 123 -20.09 13.58 -26.44
C GLY A 123 -19.21 12.49 -27.07
N ARG A 124 -18.06 12.84 -27.67
CA ARG A 124 -17.10 11.87 -28.21
C ARG A 124 -15.96 11.66 -27.22
N CYS A 125 -15.83 10.44 -26.70
CA CYS A 125 -14.65 10.03 -25.97
C CYS A 125 -13.52 9.71 -26.96
N SER A 126 -12.40 10.41 -26.81
CA SER A 126 -11.15 10.09 -27.51
C SER A 126 -9.99 10.07 -26.53
N VAL A 127 -9.02 9.20 -26.78
CA VAL A 127 -7.79 9.12 -26.02
C VAL A 127 -6.65 9.60 -26.92
N LEU A 128 -5.86 10.52 -26.39
CA LEU A 128 -4.60 10.99 -26.95
C LEU A 128 -3.48 10.17 -26.32
N MET A 129 -2.46 9.86 -27.10
CA MET A 129 -1.30 9.09 -26.64
C MET A 129 -0.06 9.63 -27.35
N LEU A 130 1.08 9.61 -26.66
CA LEU A 130 2.36 9.86 -27.32
C LEU A 130 2.59 8.90 -28.49
N THR A 131 3.15 9.40 -29.58
CA THR A 131 3.37 8.60 -30.80
C THR A 131 4.77 7.98 -30.86
N ARG A 132 5.73 8.54 -30.11
CA ARG A 132 7.09 8.04 -29.94
C ARG A 132 7.63 8.40 -28.55
N ALA A 133 8.25 7.44 -27.87
CA ALA A 133 8.93 7.66 -26.59
C ALA A 133 9.90 6.50 -26.31
N VAL A 134 10.99 6.77 -25.60
CA VAL A 134 11.85 5.75 -24.99
C VAL A 134 12.06 6.14 -23.54
N ILE A 135 11.62 5.29 -22.62
CA ILE A 135 11.71 5.51 -21.17
C ILE A 135 12.45 4.32 -20.58
N LYS A 136 13.42 4.59 -19.70
CA LYS A 136 14.04 3.61 -18.80
C LYS A 136 13.88 4.19 -17.40
N ASP A 137 13.36 3.41 -16.48
CA ASP A 137 13.00 3.90 -15.16
C ASP A 137 13.12 2.79 -14.10
N ALA A 138 13.46 3.18 -12.88
CA ALA A 138 13.69 2.31 -11.73
C ALA A 138 13.57 3.13 -10.43
N PRO A 139 13.11 2.52 -9.32
CA PRO A 139 13.07 3.22 -8.04
C PRO A 139 14.48 3.43 -7.47
N LEU A 140 14.67 4.54 -6.75
CA LEU A 140 15.85 4.78 -5.94
C LEU A 140 15.84 3.95 -4.65
N PHE A 141 14.72 3.91 -3.94
CA PHE A 141 14.56 3.13 -2.70
C PHE A 141 13.61 1.94 -2.91
N GLN A 142 13.96 0.78 -2.36
CA GLN A 142 13.14 -0.43 -2.44
C GLN A 142 11.91 -0.38 -1.52
N HIS A 143 11.98 0.37 -0.41
CA HIS A 143 10.87 0.50 0.53
C HIS A 143 10.21 1.88 0.42
N ARG A 144 8.95 1.92 -0.05
CA ARG A 144 8.20 3.16 -0.29
C ARG A 144 6.78 3.02 0.24
N GLY A 145 6.61 3.39 1.51
CA GLY A 145 5.47 2.97 2.31
C GLY A 145 4.44 4.03 2.66
N ILE A 146 3.26 3.57 3.04
CA ILE A 146 2.27 4.30 3.85
C ILE A 146 1.90 3.41 5.03
N LEU A 147 1.99 3.94 6.25
CA LEU A 147 1.37 3.34 7.43
C LEU A 147 -0.07 3.81 7.54
N ILE A 148 -1.02 2.88 7.67
CA ILE A 148 -2.42 3.16 7.97
C ILE A 148 -2.78 2.47 9.28
N ASP A 149 -3.19 3.29 10.25
CA ASP A 149 -3.76 2.86 11.52
C ASP A 149 -5.26 2.59 11.36
N THR A 150 -5.65 1.33 11.57
CA THR A 150 -7.05 0.91 11.56
C THR A 150 -7.58 0.52 12.93
N ALA A 151 -6.80 0.78 13.97
CA ALA A 151 -7.10 0.38 15.34
C ALA A 151 -7.67 1.54 16.17
N ARG A 152 -7.13 2.76 16.01
CA ARG A 152 -7.67 3.97 16.66
C ARG A 152 -9.02 4.38 16.05
N ASN A 153 -9.21 4.14 14.76
CA ASN A 153 -10.50 4.20 14.08
C ASN A 153 -10.59 3.11 13.02
N PHE A 154 -11.75 2.46 12.91
CA PHE A 154 -11.97 1.43 11.88
C PHE A 154 -12.01 2.03 10.47
N ILE A 155 -11.22 1.46 9.56
CA ILE A 155 -11.19 1.86 8.15
C ILE A 155 -11.77 0.74 7.29
N PRO A 156 -12.94 0.91 6.65
CA PRO A 156 -13.55 -0.16 5.87
C PRO A 156 -12.66 -0.66 4.73
N LEU A 157 -12.76 -1.95 4.41
CA LEU A 157 -11.98 -2.62 3.36
C LEU A 157 -12.02 -1.90 1.99
N PRO A 158 -13.14 -1.34 1.51
CA PRO A 158 -13.17 -0.57 0.27
C PRO A 158 -12.27 0.69 0.30
N ASP A 159 -12.10 1.32 1.47
CA ASP A 159 -11.25 2.50 1.64
C ASP A 159 -9.77 2.13 1.65
N LEU A 160 -9.40 1.00 2.27
CA LEU A 160 -8.04 0.43 2.17
C LEU A 160 -7.69 0.08 0.73
N LYS A 161 -8.59 -0.62 0.01
CA LYS A 161 -8.42 -0.94 -1.41
C LYS A 161 -8.28 0.32 -2.27
N ARG A 162 -9.05 1.37 -1.98
CA ARG A 162 -8.94 2.67 -2.67
C ARG A 162 -7.58 3.32 -2.43
N THR A 163 -7.02 3.19 -1.22
CA THR A 163 -5.66 3.69 -0.92
C THR A 163 -4.59 2.91 -1.69
N ILE A 164 -4.67 1.57 -1.72
CA ILE A 164 -3.77 0.71 -2.52
C ILE A 164 -3.84 1.06 -4.01
N ASP A 165 -5.04 1.36 -4.52
CA ASP A 165 -5.25 1.84 -5.89
C ASP A 165 -4.45 3.13 -6.18
N GLY A 166 -4.41 4.06 -5.22
CA GLY A 166 -3.59 5.27 -5.27
C GLY A 166 -2.11 4.98 -5.16
N MET A 167 -1.70 4.13 -4.23
CA MET A 167 -0.29 3.71 -4.07
C MET A 167 0.26 3.10 -5.35
N GLY A 168 -0.49 2.16 -5.95
CA GLY A 168 -0.12 1.54 -7.21
C GLY A 168 -0.08 2.53 -8.39
N SER A 169 -0.80 3.66 -8.34
CA SER A 169 -0.76 4.66 -9.42
C SER A 169 0.47 5.57 -9.34
N VAL A 170 1.05 5.73 -8.15
CA VAL A 170 2.25 6.53 -7.91
C VAL A 170 3.48 5.68 -7.54
N LYS A 171 3.39 4.36 -7.71
CA LYS A 171 4.48 3.39 -7.50
C LYS A 171 4.99 3.28 -6.05
N LEU A 172 4.16 3.66 -5.07
CA LEU A 172 4.37 3.21 -3.68
C LEU A 172 4.12 1.71 -3.61
N ASN A 173 4.91 1.00 -2.80
CA ASN A 173 4.96 -0.46 -2.83
C ASN A 173 4.87 -1.12 -1.45
N VAL A 174 4.63 -0.37 -0.38
CA VAL A 174 4.40 -0.92 0.96
C VAL A 174 3.17 -0.27 1.60
N LEU A 175 2.19 -1.08 1.96
CA LEU A 175 1.14 -0.69 2.89
C LEU A 175 1.52 -1.30 4.23
N HIS A 176 2.03 -0.47 5.13
CA HIS A 176 2.23 -0.84 6.52
C HIS A 176 0.88 -0.71 7.23
N TRP A 177 0.33 -1.85 7.62
CA TRP A 177 -0.99 -1.92 8.20
C TRP A 177 -0.86 -2.06 9.72
N HIS A 178 -0.94 -0.92 10.41
CA HIS A 178 -1.07 -0.85 11.86
C HIS A 178 -2.48 -1.29 12.23
N ALA A 179 -2.62 -2.60 12.45
CA ALA A 179 -3.91 -3.26 12.44
C ALA A 179 -4.59 -3.29 13.81
N VAL A 180 -3.80 -3.23 14.89
CA VAL A 180 -4.27 -3.35 16.28
C VAL A 180 -3.55 -2.34 17.17
N ASP A 181 -4.22 -1.92 18.23
CA ASP A 181 -3.72 -0.97 19.24
C ASP A 181 -4.49 -1.16 20.56
N SER A 182 -4.20 -0.37 21.61
CA SER A 182 -4.97 -0.36 22.85
C SER A 182 -6.45 -0.04 22.61
N HIS A 183 -6.73 0.77 21.59
CA HIS A 183 -8.07 1.20 21.21
C HIS A 183 -8.95 0.08 20.66
N SER A 184 -8.43 -0.78 19.78
CA SER A 184 -9.19 -1.91 19.25
C SER A 184 -8.33 -3.03 18.69
N PHE A 185 -8.93 -4.23 18.64
CA PHE A 185 -8.43 -5.40 17.94
C PHE A 185 -9.47 -5.83 16.89
N PRO A 186 -9.46 -5.28 15.67
CA PRO A 186 -10.49 -5.56 14.66
C PRO A 186 -10.22 -6.83 13.82
N LEU A 187 -9.05 -7.45 13.94
CA LEU A 187 -8.69 -8.63 13.13
C LEU A 187 -9.39 -9.90 13.64
N GLU A 188 -10.18 -10.55 12.80
CA GLU A 188 -10.72 -11.88 13.12
C GLU A 188 -9.64 -12.95 12.96
N LEU A 189 -9.57 -13.82 13.98
CA LEU A 189 -8.67 -14.95 14.05
C LEU A 189 -9.49 -16.21 14.30
N ASN A 190 -9.22 -17.27 13.54
CA ASN A 190 -9.88 -18.56 13.68
C ASN A 190 -9.50 -19.24 15.00
N ARG A 191 -8.23 -19.14 15.42
CA ARG A 191 -7.75 -19.77 16.66
C ARG A 191 -8.06 -18.97 17.91
N LEU A 192 -8.19 -17.66 17.78
CA LEU A 192 -8.39 -16.72 18.89
C LEU A 192 -9.56 -15.77 18.60
N PRO A 193 -10.80 -16.28 18.42
CA PRO A 193 -11.96 -15.44 18.13
C PRO A 193 -12.26 -14.41 19.23
N GLN A 194 -11.78 -14.66 20.46
CA GLN A 194 -11.89 -13.77 21.61
C GLN A 194 -11.25 -12.40 21.35
N MET A 195 -10.19 -12.34 20.53
CA MET A 195 -9.46 -11.09 20.25
C MET A 195 -10.39 -10.06 19.60
N ALA A 196 -10.99 -10.39 18.46
CA ALA A 196 -11.96 -9.51 17.81
C ALA A 196 -13.24 -9.33 18.62
N LYS A 197 -13.74 -10.42 19.23
CA LYS A 197 -15.00 -10.38 20.00
C LYS A 197 -14.96 -9.42 21.19
N THR A 198 -13.79 -9.24 21.81
CA THR A 198 -13.60 -8.36 22.97
C THR A 198 -12.79 -7.11 22.65
N GLY A 199 -12.31 -6.98 21.41
CA GLY A 199 -11.42 -5.91 20.99
C GLY A 199 -11.97 -5.01 19.89
N ALA A 200 -12.88 -5.47 19.05
CA ALA A 200 -13.45 -4.65 17.99
C ALA A 200 -14.50 -3.66 18.51
N TYR A 201 -14.66 -2.52 17.85
CA TYR A 201 -15.68 -1.52 18.20
C TYR A 201 -17.11 -2.06 18.07
N SER A 202 -17.34 -2.91 17.06
CA SER A 202 -18.58 -3.66 16.90
C SER A 202 -18.36 -4.90 16.03
N SER A 203 -19.34 -5.80 15.99
CA SER A 203 -19.30 -6.98 15.10
C SER A 203 -19.31 -6.65 13.60
N ARG A 204 -19.48 -5.37 13.22
CA ARG A 204 -19.42 -4.89 11.83
C ARG A 204 -18.12 -4.15 11.52
N GLU A 205 -17.31 -3.89 12.54
CA GLU A 205 -16.04 -3.15 12.46
C GLU A 205 -14.90 -4.12 12.72
N THR A 206 -14.94 -5.24 12.01
CA THR A 206 -13.95 -6.30 12.01
C THR A 206 -13.44 -6.54 10.59
N TYR A 207 -12.28 -7.16 10.49
CA TYR A 207 -11.74 -7.69 9.25
C TYR A 207 -11.77 -9.21 9.31
N SER A 208 -12.69 -9.83 8.57
CA SER A 208 -12.75 -11.29 8.48
C SER A 208 -11.48 -11.86 7.86
N VAL A 209 -11.21 -13.14 8.11
CA VAL A 209 -10.03 -13.83 7.53
C VAL A 209 -10.02 -13.72 6.00
N ALA A 210 -11.18 -13.89 5.36
CA ALA A 210 -11.32 -13.77 3.92
C ALA A 210 -11.03 -12.34 3.41
N GLU A 211 -11.45 -11.30 4.14
CA GLU A 211 -11.16 -9.91 3.78
C GLU A 211 -9.68 -9.56 3.92
N GLN A 212 -9.00 -10.13 4.92
CA GLN A 212 -7.56 -9.98 5.10
C GLN A 212 -6.79 -10.61 3.94
N GLU A 213 -7.12 -11.86 3.57
CA GLU A 213 -6.54 -12.54 2.40
C GLU A 213 -6.86 -11.80 1.09
N GLU A 214 -8.09 -11.32 0.94
CA GLU A 214 -8.49 -10.52 -0.22
C GLU A 214 -7.66 -9.23 -0.32
N LEU A 215 -7.40 -8.54 0.80
CA LEU A 215 -6.60 -7.32 0.80
C LEU A 215 -5.16 -7.59 0.39
N ILE A 216 -4.56 -8.67 0.91
CA ILE A 216 -3.20 -9.11 0.56
C ILE A 216 -3.09 -9.35 -0.95
N GLU A 217 -4.00 -10.13 -1.53
CA GLU A 217 -3.99 -10.41 -2.97
C GLU A 217 -4.29 -9.15 -3.79
N TYR A 218 -5.21 -8.29 -3.33
CA TYR A 218 -5.53 -7.03 -3.98
C TYR A 218 -4.34 -6.07 -4.04
N ALA A 219 -3.55 -5.99 -2.96
CA ALA A 219 -2.31 -5.23 -2.86
C ALA A 219 -1.24 -5.80 -3.79
N LYS A 220 -1.06 -7.12 -3.76
CA LYS A 220 -0.09 -7.84 -4.59
C LYS A 220 -0.28 -7.60 -6.07
N LEU A 221 -1.52 -7.62 -6.58
CA LEU A 221 -1.83 -7.32 -7.98
C LEU A 221 -1.49 -5.88 -8.40
N ARG A 222 -1.30 -4.98 -7.43
CA ARG A 222 -0.91 -3.58 -7.63
C ARG A 222 0.57 -3.32 -7.35
N GLY A 223 1.35 -4.36 -7.06
CA GLY A 223 2.75 -4.23 -6.68
C GLY A 223 2.93 -3.55 -5.33
N VAL A 224 1.95 -3.70 -4.43
CA VAL A 224 1.98 -3.20 -3.06
C VAL A 224 2.10 -4.40 -2.13
N ARG A 225 3.14 -4.41 -1.30
CA ARG A 225 3.33 -5.36 -0.22
C ARG A 225 2.54 -4.92 0.98
N LEU A 226 1.95 -5.88 1.69
CA LEU A 226 1.32 -5.62 2.96
C LEU A 226 2.31 -5.99 4.06
N VAL A 227 2.67 -5.04 4.91
CA VAL A 227 3.46 -5.26 6.13
C VAL A 227 2.50 -5.08 7.29
N MET A 228 2.05 -6.19 7.88
CA MET A 228 1.12 -6.11 9.01
C MET A 228 1.89 -5.87 10.30
N GLU A 229 1.34 -4.98 11.12
CA GLU A 229 1.85 -4.67 12.45
C GLU A 229 0.87 -5.10 13.52
N ILE A 230 1.41 -5.86 14.48
CA ILE A 230 0.79 -6.15 15.76
C ILE A 230 1.66 -5.48 16.81
N ASP A 231 1.29 -4.26 17.18
CA ASP A 231 2.09 -3.47 18.11
C ASP A 231 2.12 -4.10 19.50
N SER A 232 3.32 -4.24 20.04
CA SER A 232 3.61 -4.85 21.32
C SER A 232 4.99 -4.40 21.83
N PRO A 233 5.23 -4.34 23.16
CA PRO A 233 4.33 -4.71 24.25
C PRO A 233 3.44 -3.57 24.75
N ALA A 234 3.67 -2.33 24.34
CA ALA A 234 2.74 -1.22 24.54
C ALA A 234 1.55 -1.35 23.58
N HIS A 235 0.65 -0.36 23.55
CA HIS A 235 -0.44 -0.33 22.56
C HIS A 235 -1.28 -1.61 22.54
N ALA A 236 -1.48 -2.23 23.71
CA ALA A 236 -2.21 -3.48 23.87
C ALA A 236 -3.25 -3.33 24.98
N GLY A 237 -4.53 -3.37 24.61
CA GLY A 237 -5.65 -3.05 25.51
C GLY A 237 -6.88 -3.89 25.19
N ASN A 238 -7.83 -3.30 24.45
CA ASN A 238 -9.03 -3.99 23.99
C ASN A 238 -8.63 -5.24 23.16
N GLY A 239 -9.29 -6.37 23.41
CA GLY A 239 -8.91 -7.66 22.83
C GLY A 239 -7.94 -8.50 23.66
N TRP A 240 -7.28 -7.94 24.69
CA TRP A 240 -6.36 -8.67 25.58
C TRP A 240 -6.91 -8.91 27.00
N THR A 241 -8.08 -8.37 27.32
CA THR A 241 -8.68 -8.37 28.66
C THR A 241 -9.45 -9.65 29.02
N TRP A 242 -9.67 -10.55 28.07
CA TRP A 242 -10.45 -11.80 28.27
C TRP A 242 -9.66 -12.91 29.00
N GLY A 243 -8.35 -12.73 29.19
CA GLY A 243 -7.47 -13.73 29.80
C GLY A 243 -7.92 -14.27 31.16
N PRO A 244 -8.29 -13.41 32.14
CA PRO A 244 -8.76 -13.87 33.45
C PRO A 244 -9.99 -14.77 33.39
N GLU A 245 -11.00 -14.42 32.58
CA GLU A 245 -12.22 -15.21 32.42
C GLU A 245 -11.95 -16.59 31.77
N ALA A 246 -10.92 -16.66 30.92
CA ALA A 246 -10.48 -17.90 30.29
C ALA A 246 -9.47 -18.71 31.14
N GLY A 247 -9.15 -18.28 32.36
CA GLY A 247 -8.18 -18.95 33.22
C GLY A 247 -6.72 -18.78 32.78
N LEU A 248 -6.43 -17.79 31.93
CA LEU A 248 -5.08 -17.48 31.44
C LEU A 248 -4.37 -16.43 32.31
N GLY A 249 -5.05 -15.86 33.30
CA GLY A 249 -4.56 -14.76 34.11
C GLY A 249 -4.56 -13.43 33.36
N GLU A 250 -4.01 -12.39 33.99
CA GLU A 250 -3.92 -11.05 33.39
C GLU A 250 -2.83 -11.04 32.31
N MET A 251 -3.22 -11.00 31.04
CA MET A 251 -2.30 -10.92 29.89
C MET A 251 -1.95 -9.48 29.50
N VAL A 252 -2.74 -8.52 29.99
CA VAL A 252 -2.56 -7.08 29.81
C VAL A 252 -2.61 -6.40 31.18
N LEU A 253 -1.79 -5.37 31.35
CA LEU A 253 -1.68 -4.54 32.53
C LEU A 253 -2.06 -3.10 32.21
N CYS A 254 -2.50 -2.37 33.23
CA CYS A 254 -2.88 -0.96 33.12
C CYS A 254 -4.01 -0.68 32.09
N ALA A 255 -4.73 -1.71 31.63
CA ALA A 255 -5.84 -1.56 30.69
C ALA A 255 -6.88 -0.59 31.24
N ASN A 256 -7.15 0.51 30.51
CA ASN A 256 -8.11 1.55 30.90
C ASN A 256 -7.85 2.19 32.28
N LYS A 257 -6.60 2.21 32.76
CA LYS A 257 -6.25 2.70 34.10
C LYS A 257 -6.23 4.24 34.17
N GLU A 258 -6.87 4.80 35.20
CA GLU A 258 -6.91 6.24 35.48
C GLU A 258 -6.08 6.62 36.73
N PRO A 259 -5.54 7.86 36.83
CA PRO A 259 -5.47 8.86 35.76
C PRO A 259 -4.50 8.41 34.66
N TRP A 260 -4.97 8.36 33.41
CA TRP A 260 -4.25 7.73 32.29
C TRP A 260 -2.88 8.36 32.03
N GLN A 261 -2.72 9.67 32.27
CA GLN A 261 -1.47 10.41 32.06
C GLN A 261 -0.30 9.83 32.84
N ARG A 262 -0.57 9.09 33.92
CA ARG A 262 0.46 8.41 34.71
C ARG A 262 0.95 7.12 34.06
N TYR A 263 0.11 6.42 33.32
CA TYR A 263 0.37 5.04 32.87
C TYR A 263 0.58 4.90 31.36
N CYS A 264 0.15 5.89 30.56
CA CYS A 264 0.35 5.90 29.12
C CYS A 264 0.51 7.34 28.59
N LEU A 265 0.81 7.48 27.29
CA LEU A 265 0.87 8.76 26.59
C LEU A 265 -0.49 9.18 26.01
N GLN A 266 -1.34 8.21 25.68
CA GLN A 266 -2.71 8.43 25.22
C GLN A 266 -3.65 7.36 25.81
N PRO A 267 -4.88 7.73 26.20
CA PRO A 267 -5.90 6.75 26.61
C PRO A 267 -6.49 6.03 25.39
N PRO A 268 -6.99 4.78 25.53
CA PRO A 268 -6.91 3.97 26.74
C PRO A 268 -5.50 3.41 26.96
N CYS A 269 -5.05 3.41 28.22
CA CYS A 269 -3.78 2.76 28.56
C CYS A 269 -3.88 1.23 28.39
N GLY A 270 -2.74 0.58 28.18
CA GLY A 270 -2.61 -0.87 28.20
C GLY A 270 -1.24 -1.33 27.71
N GLN A 271 -0.63 -2.28 28.41
CA GLN A 271 0.62 -2.94 28.00
C GLN A 271 0.54 -4.43 28.30
N LEU A 272 1.07 -5.27 27.42
CA LEU A 272 1.15 -6.71 27.65
C LEU A 272 1.88 -7.04 28.94
N ASN A 273 1.46 -8.11 29.60
CA ASN A 273 2.05 -8.59 30.84
C ASN A 273 3.24 -9.52 30.54
N PRO A 274 4.51 -9.07 30.68
CA PRO A 274 5.67 -9.87 30.30
C PRO A 274 5.99 -11.00 31.28
N ILE A 275 5.39 -11.01 32.48
CA ILE A 275 5.60 -12.08 33.47
C ILE A 275 4.55 -13.20 33.37
N ASN A 276 3.45 -12.98 32.65
CA ASN A 276 2.46 -14.03 32.42
C ASN A 276 2.87 -14.87 31.20
N PRO A 277 3.21 -16.17 31.36
CA PRO A 277 3.65 -17.01 30.25
C PRO A 277 2.55 -17.24 29.20
N ASN A 278 1.27 -17.08 29.56
CA ASN A 278 0.17 -17.21 28.61
C ASN A 278 0.09 -16.04 27.62
N THR A 279 0.64 -14.86 27.97
CA THR A 279 0.78 -13.72 27.04
C THR A 279 1.56 -14.14 25.79
N TYR A 280 2.71 -14.81 25.97
CA TYR A 280 3.54 -15.29 24.85
C TYR A 280 2.90 -16.44 24.08
N LYS A 281 2.11 -17.29 24.74
CA LYS A 281 1.35 -18.35 24.04
C LYS A 281 0.30 -17.76 23.11
N VAL A 282 -0.45 -16.77 23.59
CA VAL A 282 -1.47 -16.08 22.78
C VAL A 282 -0.81 -15.31 21.64
N LEU A 283 0.25 -14.52 21.91
CA LEU A 283 1.04 -13.86 20.86
C LEU A 283 1.56 -14.86 19.81
N GLY A 284 2.12 -15.99 20.25
CA GLY A 284 2.62 -17.03 19.37
C GLY A 284 1.53 -17.61 18.46
N GLU A 285 0.32 -17.81 18.96
CA GLU A 285 -0.81 -18.27 18.14
C GLU A 285 -1.31 -17.19 17.17
N ILE A 286 -1.33 -15.90 17.56
CA ILE A 286 -1.62 -14.78 16.66
C ILE A 286 -0.61 -14.78 15.51
N PHE A 287 0.69 -14.73 15.81
CA PHE A 287 1.73 -14.67 14.78
C PHE A 287 1.73 -15.92 13.90
N LYS A 288 1.51 -17.10 14.46
CA LYS A 288 1.45 -18.36 13.69
C LYS A 288 0.25 -18.43 12.76
N GLU A 289 -0.89 -17.87 13.16
CA GLU A 289 -2.06 -17.78 12.28
C GLU A 289 -1.86 -16.73 11.20
N LEU A 290 -1.41 -15.53 11.57
CA LEU A 290 -1.14 -14.45 10.63
C LEU A 290 -0.06 -14.84 9.63
N SER A 291 1.07 -15.41 10.07
CA SER A 291 2.17 -15.84 9.18
C SER A 291 1.72 -16.86 8.12
N GLY A 292 0.67 -17.64 8.39
CA GLY A 292 0.11 -18.57 7.41
C GLY A 292 -0.60 -17.89 6.23
N ARG A 293 -0.94 -16.60 6.35
CA ARG A 293 -1.61 -15.78 5.34
C ARG A 293 -0.64 -15.06 4.41
N PHE A 294 0.61 -14.95 4.84
CA PHE A 294 1.69 -14.29 4.12
C PHE A 294 2.66 -15.34 3.55
N THR A 295 3.38 -14.96 2.51
CA THR A 295 4.46 -15.76 1.93
C THR A 295 5.72 -15.66 2.79
N ALA A 296 6.64 -16.62 2.64
CA ALA A 296 7.88 -16.69 3.42
C ALA A 296 8.83 -15.48 3.25
N HIS A 297 8.52 -14.55 2.34
CA HIS A 297 9.33 -13.36 2.03
C HIS A 297 8.65 -12.05 2.47
N ASP A 298 7.49 -12.14 3.12
CA ASP A 298 6.80 -10.99 3.67
C ASP A 298 7.40 -10.57 5.01
N MET A 299 7.30 -9.28 5.33
CA MET A 299 7.80 -8.71 6.58
C MET A 299 6.63 -8.51 7.55
N PHE A 300 6.88 -8.77 8.84
CA PHE A 300 5.99 -8.44 9.94
C PHE A 300 6.64 -7.36 10.80
N HIS A 301 5.86 -6.35 11.19
CA HIS A 301 6.30 -5.33 12.13
C HIS A 301 5.79 -5.68 13.54
N LEU A 302 6.66 -5.54 14.54
CA LEU A 302 6.35 -5.93 15.93
C LEU A 302 6.03 -4.71 16.83
N GLY A 303 6.07 -3.50 16.26
CA GLY A 303 5.90 -2.24 16.98
C GLY A 303 7.12 -1.93 17.84
N GLY A 304 6.88 -1.79 19.15
CA GLY A 304 7.93 -1.59 20.16
C GLY A 304 8.23 -0.14 20.45
N ASP A 305 7.32 0.76 20.12
CA ASP A 305 7.34 2.15 20.52
C ASP A 305 6.63 2.39 21.87
N GLU A 306 6.92 3.54 22.46
CA GLU A 306 6.22 4.10 23.62
C GLU A 306 6.05 3.19 24.86
N VAL A 307 6.99 2.26 25.10
CA VAL A 307 7.00 1.45 26.33
C VAL A 307 7.21 2.35 27.55
N LYS A 308 6.12 2.64 28.26
CA LYS A 308 6.15 3.42 29.50
C LYS A 308 6.42 2.53 30.71
N PHE A 309 7.65 2.58 31.22
CA PHE A 309 8.08 1.77 32.37
C PHE A 309 7.29 2.03 33.65
N ASP A 310 6.65 3.20 33.81
CA ASP A 310 5.78 3.50 34.96
C ASP A 310 4.58 2.52 35.06
N CYS A 311 4.07 2.01 33.94
CA CYS A 311 3.01 1.00 33.98
C CYS A 311 3.54 -0.29 34.63
N TRP A 312 4.64 -0.84 34.12
CA TRP A 312 5.29 -2.04 34.68
C TRP A 312 5.77 -1.83 36.11
N ASN A 313 6.39 -0.69 36.40
CA ASN A 313 6.88 -0.34 37.73
C ASN A 313 5.74 -0.01 38.72
N SER A 314 4.50 0.17 38.28
CA SER A 314 3.35 0.26 39.18
C SER A 314 2.77 -1.11 39.58
N THR A 315 3.30 -2.20 39.01
CA THR A 315 2.76 -3.56 39.17
C THR A 315 3.66 -4.38 40.09
N LYS A 316 3.15 -4.70 41.30
CA LYS A 316 3.92 -5.37 42.35
C LYS A 316 4.54 -6.70 41.92
N SER A 317 3.80 -7.51 41.16
CA SER A 317 4.30 -8.81 40.67
C SER A 317 5.47 -8.68 39.69
N ILE A 318 5.54 -7.59 38.92
CA ILE A 318 6.70 -7.30 38.05
C ILE A 318 7.89 -6.85 38.88
N GLN A 319 7.67 -5.98 39.86
CA GLN A 319 8.72 -5.54 40.78
C GLN A 319 9.35 -6.73 41.51
N ASP A 320 8.51 -7.61 42.07
CA ASP A 320 8.94 -8.81 42.78
C ASP A 320 9.75 -9.75 41.86
N TYR A 321 9.34 -9.90 40.60
CA TYR A 321 10.05 -10.72 39.61
C TYR A 321 11.41 -10.16 39.20
N LEU A 322 11.51 -8.85 38.94
CA LEU A 322 12.76 -8.20 38.53
C LEU A 322 13.79 -8.20 39.67
N LEU A 323 13.35 -7.92 40.90
CA LEU A 323 14.19 -7.98 42.09
C LEU A 323 14.67 -9.41 42.38
N ALA A 324 13.83 -10.43 42.16
CA ALA A 324 14.22 -11.83 42.30
C ALA A 324 15.26 -12.28 41.27
N LYS A 325 15.42 -11.55 40.15
CA LYS A 325 16.39 -11.83 39.08
C LYS A 325 17.66 -10.96 39.14
N GLY A 326 17.75 -10.05 40.11
CA GLY A 326 18.92 -9.18 40.28
C GLY A 326 19.09 -8.12 39.18
N LEU A 327 18.03 -7.78 38.45
CA LEU A 327 18.03 -6.76 37.40
C LEU A 327 17.62 -5.38 37.94
N ASP A 328 18.18 -4.32 37.36
CA ASP A 328 17.76 -2.94 37.66
C ASP A 328 16.50 -2.53 36.88
N LEU A 329 15.90 -1.40 37.26
CA LEU A 329 14.65 -0.88 36.67
C LEU A 329 14.90 0.27 35.69
N SER A 330 16.09 0.37 35.09
CA SER A 330 16.47 1.54 34.29
C SER A 330 16.00 1.44 32.84
N ALA A 331 15.56 2.56 32.26
CA ALA A 331 15.15 2.66 30.86
C ALA A 331 16.28 2.29 29.88
N HIS A 332 17.54 2.50 30.29
CA HIS A 332 18.75 2.22 29.51
C HIS A 332 18.88 0.72 29.15
N THR A 333 18.69 -0.17 30.12
CA THR A 333 18.75 -1.63 29.94
C THR A 333 17.68 -2.15 28.97
N PHE A 334 16.55 -1.46 28.87
CA PHE A 334 15.45 -1.81 27.95
C PHE A 334 15.66 -1.27 26.52
N THR A 335 16.29 -0.11 26.36
CA THR A 335 16.53 0.52 25.05
C THR A 335 17.72 -0.10 24.29
N GLU A 336 18.76 -0.57 24.99
CA GLU A 336 19.93 -1.21 24.36
C GLU A 336 19.63 -2.55 23.66
N PHE A 337 18.47 -3.18 23.94
CA PHE A 337 18.05 -4.42 23.27
C PHE A 337 17.36 -4.19 21.92
N TRP A 338 16.92 -2.96 21.63
CA TRP A 338 16.05 -2.64 20.49
C TRP A 338 16.74 -1.82 19.40
N GLY A 339 17.92 -1.27 19.68
CA GLY A 339 18.57 -0.26 18.87
C GLY A 339 19.68 -0.76 17.94
N GLU A 340 19.34 -1.55 16.92
CA GLU A 340 20.14 -1.60 15.68
C GLU A 340 19.24 -1.95 14.48
N PHE A 341 18.65 -0.96 13.81
CA PHE A 341 18.30 -1.12 12.39
C PHE A 341 18.40 0.22 11.62
N HIS A 342 19.08 0.13 10.47
CA HIS A 342 19.53 1.22 9.61
C HIS A 342 18.54 1.58 8.49
N LEU A 343 18.81 2.72 7.83
CA LEU A 343 18.21 3.31 6.62
C LEU A 343 17.90 2.31 5.48
N LEU A 344 16.62 1.98 5.27
CA LEU A 344 16.14 1.14 4.15
C LEU A 344 15.16 1.87 3.20
N GLY A 345 14.72 3.07 3.54
CA GLY A 345 13.73 3.83 2.77
C GLY A 345 12.98 4.83 3.64
N GLY A 346 11.70 5.06 3.33
CA GLY A 346 10.85 5.95 4.12
C GLY A 346 9.37 5.61 3.99
N GLU A 347 8.60 6.09 4.95
CA GLU A 347 7.16 5.81 5.06
C GLU A 347 6.38 7.06 5.48
N VAL A 348 5.16 7.20 4.94
CA VAL A 348 4.20 8.20 5.41
C VAL A 348 3.33 7.58 6.50
N CYS A 349 3.41 8.09 7.73
CA CYS A 349 2.57 7.60 8.82
C CYS A 349 1.22 8.32 8.88
N MET A 350 0.13 7.57 8.74
CA MET A 350 -1.25 8.04 8.92
C MET A 350 -1.86 7.41 10.16
N TRP A 351 -1.49 7.95 11.33
CA TRP A 351 -2.15 7.68 12.60
C TRP A 351 -3.60 8.18 12.58
N SER A 352 -4.51 7.45 13.25
CA SER A 352 -5.94 7.61 13.04
C SER A 352 -6.75 8.07 14.24
N GLU A 353 -6.14 8.71 15.24
CA GLU A 353 -6.85 9.27 16.40
C GLU A 353 -7.97 10.24 15.99
N TYR A 354 -7.75 11.03 14.93
CA TYR A 354 -8.71 11.98 14.36
C TYR A 354 -8.98 11.74 12.87
N VAL A 355 -8.66 10.54 12.36
CA VAL A 355 -8.83 10.21 10.94
C VAL A 355 -9.69 8.96 10.83
N ASP A 356 -10.91 9.13 10.32
CA ASP A 356 -11.78 8.03 9.96
C ASP A 356 -11.87 7.88 8.43
N LYS A 357 -12.76 7.01 7.95
CA LYS A 357 -13.04 6.81 6.52
C LYS A 357 -13.38 8.10 5.76
N HIS A 358 -13.91 9.13 6.43
CA HIS A 358 -14.31 10.39 5.80
C HIS A 358 -13.13 11.34 5.61
N ALA A 359 -12.14 11.28 6.49
CA ALA A 359 -10.96 12.13 6.44
C ALA A 359 -9.74 11.48 5.75
N LEU A 360 -9.71 10.15 5.68
CA LEU A 360 -8.56 9.35 5.19
C LEU A 360 -7.99 9.89 3.87
N ASP A 361 -8.84 10.00 2.85
CA ASP A 361 -8.39 10.36 1.50
C ASP A 361 -7.79 11.79 1.45
N MET A 362 -8.40 12.74 2.15
CA MET A 362 -7.94 14.14 2.17
C MET A 362 -6.63 14.30 2.95
N LYS A 363 -6.39 13.40 3.91
CA LYS A 363 -5.14 13.39 4.67
C LYS A 363 -4.04 12.68 3.87
N ILE A 364 -4.29 11.54 3.26
CA ILE A 364 -3.23 10.82 2.54
C ILE A 364 -2.90 11.53 1.22
N TRP A 365 -3.93 11.89 0.45
CA TRP A 365 -3.75 12.37 -0.91
C TRP A 365 -3.99 13.89 -1.02
N PRO A 366 -3.16 14.61 -1.79
CA PRO A 366 -2.10 14.11 -2.66
C PRO A 366 -0.73 14.00 -1.96
N ARG A 367 -0.61 14.29 -0.66
CA ARG A 367 0.68 14.36 0.07
C ARG A 367 1.57 13.13 -0.10
N ALA A 368 1.00 11.93 -0.04
CA ALA A 368 1.74 10.68 -0.22
C ALA A 368 2.38 10.55 -1.62
N ALA A 369 1.81 11.15 -2.67
CA ALA A 369 2.41 11.12 -4.00
C ALA A 369 3.71 11.96 -4.09
N ALA A 370 3.90 12.93 -3.19
CA ALA A 370 5.12 13.76 -3.17
C ALA A 370 6.26 12.96 -2.54
N VAL A 371 5.95 12.21 -1.49
CA VAL A 371 6.88 11.23 -0.89
C VAL A 371 7.20 10.13 -1.89
N ALA A 372 6.21 9.66 -2.65
CA ALA A 372 6.44 8.67 -3.72
C ALA A 372 7.48 9.14 -4.73
N GLU A 373 7.37 10.37 -5.24
CA GLU A 373 8.37 10.95 -6.16
C GLU A 373 9.75 11.08 -5.50
N ARG A 374 9.81 11.57 -4.25
CA ARG A 374 11.08 11.67 -3.51
C ARG A 374 11.77 10.31 -3.37
N LEU A 375 11.02 9.27 -3.02
CA LEU A 375 11.55 7.93 -2.83
C LEU A 375 11.81 7.17 -4.15
N TRP A 376 11.19 7.61 -5.24
CA TRP A 376 11.39 7.01 -6.56
C TRP A 376 12.56 7.64 -7.32
N SER A 377 12.62 8.97 -7.44
CA SER A 377 13.55 9.67 -8.33
C SER A 377 14.47 10.69 -7.66
N ASP A 378 14.24 11.03 -6.39
CA ASP A 378 14.98 12.05 -5.61
C ASP A 378 15.32 13.33 -6.41
N PRO A 379 14.31 14.07 -6.89
CA PRO A 379 14.55 15.21 -7.77
C PRO A 379 15.29 16.35 -7.03
N LYS A 380 16.35 16.87 -7.66
CA LYS A 380 17.20 17.96 -7.13
C LYS A 380 16.66 19.39 -7.39
N ARG A 381 15.55 19.55 -8.13
CA ARG A 381 14.97 20.87 -8.47
C ARG A 381 13.55 21.00 -7.93
N GLU A 382 13.30 22.06 -7.17
CA GLU A 382 12.01 22.34 -6.51
C GLU A 382 10.89 22.69 -7.50
N CYS A 383 11.19 23.49 -8.53
CA CYS A 383 10.21 24.08 -9.45
C CYS A 383 9.46 23.04 -10.32
N THR A 384 10.01 21.84 -10.52
CA THR A 384 9.36 20.73 -11.23
C THR A 384 8.30 20.01 -10.43
N ILE A 385 8.44 19.94 -9.10
CA ILE A 385 7.52 19.18 -8.23
C ILE A 385 6.19 19.91 -8.14
N GLU A 386 6.20 21.20 -7.80
CA GLU A 386 4.99 22.03 -7.68
C GLU A 386 4.21 22.07 -9.00
N CYS A 387 4.89 22.34 -10.13
CA CYS A 387 4.27 22.35 -11.45
C CYS A 387 3.64 20.99 -11.80
N ASN A 388 4.32 19.88 -11.51
CA ASN A 388 3.80 18.54 -11.80
C ASN A 388 2.64 18.16 -10.88
N PHE A 389 2.70 18.48 -9.60
CA PHE A 389 1.66 18.17 -8.64
C PHE A 389 0.38 18.98 -8.87
N VAL A 390 0.53 20.29 -9.10
CA VAL A 390 -0.58 21.21 -9.33
C VAL A 390 -1.26 20.93 -10.68
N LYS A 391 -0.50 20.64 -11.75
CA LYS A 391 -1.06 20.34 -13.09
C LYS A 391 -1.51 18.90 -13.26
N HIS A 392 -0.74 17.94 -12.78
CA HIS A 392 -0.91 16.53 -13.10
C HIS A 392 -1.36 15.67 -11.91
N GLY A 393 -1.31 16.15 -10.67
CA GLY A 393 -1.76 15.42 -9.48
C GLY A 393 -3.18 14.80 -9.62
N PRO A 394 -4.19 15.54 -10.12
CA PRO A 394 -5.51 14.99 -10.42
C PRO A 394 -5.55 13.90 -11.50
N ASN A 395 -4.49 13.74 -12.29
CA ASN A 395 -4.37 12.71 -13.31
C ASN A 395 -3.44 11.56 -12.91
N MET A 396 -2.60 11.76 -11.88
CA MET A 396 -1.76 10.71 -11.29
C MET A 396 -2.54 9.75 -10.40
N LEU A 397 -3.65 10.20 -9.80
CA LEU A 397 -4.48 9.38 -8.92
C LEU A 397 -5.71 8.81 -9.64
N PRO A 398 -6.17 7.60 -9.28
CA PRO A 398 -7.39 7.02 -9.81
C PRO A 398 -8.59 7.92 -9.54
N SER A 399 -9.61 7.81 -10.40
CA SER A 399 -10.78 8.71 -10.38
C SER A 399 -11.49 8.80 -9.03
N SER A 400 -11.43 7.73 -8.23
CA SER A 400 -12.01 7.64 -6.89
C SER A 400 -11.34 8.55 -5.86
N LEU A 401 -10.08 8.98 -6.08
CA LEU A 401 -9.32 9.83 -5.17
C LEU A 401 -9.25 11.30 -5.64
N LYS A 402 -9.78 11.61 -6.84
CA LYS A 402 -9.67 12.94 -7.45
C LYS A 402 -10.45 14.03 -6.71
N SER A 403 -11.53 13.68 -6.02
CA SER A 403 -12.34 14.62 -5.23
C SER A 403 -11.58 15.20 -4.04
N SER A 404 -10.54 14.51 -3.58
CA SER A 404 -9.74 14.88 -2.41
C SER A 404 -8.64 15.90 -2.74
N ILE A 405 -8.46 16.25 -4.01
CA ILE A 405 -7.41 17.15 -4.50
C ILE A 405 -7.97 18.57 -4.65
N SER A 406 -7.83 19.37 -3.60
CA SER A 406 -8.26 20.77 -3.54
C SER A 406 -7.20 21.75 -4.08
N VAL A 407 -6.84 21.62 -5.36
CA VAL A 407 -6.10 22.68 -6.08
C VAL A 407 -7.10 23.58 -6.80
N LEU A 408 -7.06 24.89 -6.51
CA LEU A 408 -7.89 25.91 -7.17
C LEU A 408 -7.82 25.76 -8.70
N PRO A 409 -8.96 25.73 -9.43
CA PRO A 409 -8.97 25.56 -10.89
C PRO A 409 -8.16 26.63 -11.64
N THR A 410 -8.07 27.84 -11.10
CA THR A 410 -7.29 28.96 -11.63
C THR A 410 -5.78 28.71 -11.57
N ALA A 411 -5.28 28.10 -10.50
CA ALA A 411 -3.87 27.69 -10.37
C ALA A 411 -3.49 26.59 -11.38
N ARG A 412 -4.45 25.75 -11.79
CA ARG A 412 -4.23 24.70 -12.81
C ARG A 412 -4.07 25.26 -14.23
N LEU A 413 -4.77 26.35 -14.55
CA LEU A 413 -4.79 26.96 -15.88
C LEU A 413 -3.67 27.98 -16.10
N HIS A 414 -3.25 28.69 -15.04
CA HIS A 414 -2.23 29.74 -15.11
C HIS A 414 -1.05 29.41 -14.20
N THR A 415 -0.13 28.58 -14.68
CA THR A 415 1.03 28.09 -13.90
C THR A 415 2.06 29.16 -13.54
N ILE A 416 1.90 30.37 -14.09
CA ILE A 416 2.82 31.50 -13.90
C ILE A 416 2.25 32.52 -12.91
N ASN A 417 0.96 32.46 -12.55
CA ASN A 417 0.30 33.52 -11.78
C ASN A 417 0.12 33.20 -10.29
N CYS A 418 0.62 32.07 -9.79
CA CYS A 418 0.60 31.75 -8.36
C CYS A 418 1.75 32.40 -7.57
N TYR A 419 2.26 33.54 -8.04
CA TYR A 419 3.08 34.45 -7.23
C TYR A 419 2.71 35.91 -7.57
N PRO A 420 1.99 36.62 -6.71
CA PRO A 420 2.34 37.97 -6.36
C PRO A 420 3.28 37.88 -5.15
N GLY A 421 4.52 38.33 -5.31
CA GLY A 421 5.44 38.43 -4.17
C GLY A 421 4.92 39.39 -3.11
N THR A 422 5.12 39.01 -1.85
CA THR A 422 5.72 39.81 -0.77
C THR A 422 6.20 38.83 0.29
#